data_AF-A0A5Q0TQX9-F1
#
_entry.id   AF-A0A5Q0TQX9-F1
#
_cell.length_a   1.000
_cell.length_b   1.000
_cell.length_c   1.000
_cell.angle_alpha   90.00
_cell.angle_beta   90.00
_cell.angle_gamma   90.00
#
_symmetry.space_group_name_H-M   'P 1'
#
loop_
_entity.id
_entity.type
_entity.pdbx_description
1 polymer ?
#
loop_
_entity_poly.entity_id
_entity_poly.type
_entity_poly.pdbx_seq_one_letter_code
_entity_poly.pdbx_strand_id
1 'polypeptide(L)'
;MSLLQKSWARGLTYSGIFFLSWVVDLATIILFNIQANGFNLGVLLYWLFSPTLYSSIFIAYFVKRKHYFSLIVPILNFLLGIVFFIFIAIILIGASSM
;
A
#
# COMPACT_ATOMS: atom_id res chain seq x y z
N MET A 1 17.88 -27.79 4.70
CA MET A 1 17.05 -26.86 3.89
C MET A 1 17.97 -25.83 3.24
N SER A 2 18.04 -25.81 1.91
CA SER A 2 18.96 -24.93 1.18
C SER A 2 18.61 -23.45 1.39
N LEU A 3 19.61 -22.56 1.35
CA LEU A 3 19.45 -21.11 1.47
C LEU A 3 18.38 -20.54 0.50
N LEU A 4 18.18 -21.22 -0.64
CA LEU A 4 17.17 -20.91 -1.65
C LEU A 4 15.72 -21.07 -1.13
N GLN A 5 15.41 -22.13 -0.38
CA GLN A 5 14.07 -22.34 0.21
C GLN A 5 13.72 -21.23 1.21
N LYS A 6 14.69 -20.76 2.00
CA LYS A 6 14.49 -19.65 2.95
C LYS A 6 14.27 -18.30 2.26
N SER A 7 14.83 -18.08 1.07
CA SER A 7 14.67 -16.81 0.34
C SER A 7 13.33 -16.74 -0.40
N TRP A 8 12.92 -17.85 -1.04
CA TRP A 8 11.62 -17.97 -1.71
C TRP A 8 10.44 -17.84 -0.76
N ALA A 9 10.48 -18.50 0.39
CA ALA A 9 9.44 -18.36 1.42
C ALA A 9 9.30 -16.90 1.89
N ARG A 10 10.43 -16.20 2.05
CA ARG A 10 10.46 -14.77 2.41
C ARG A 10 9.84 -13.91 1.31
N GLY A 11 10.20 -14.14 0.04
CA GLY A 11 9.60 -13.44 -1.11
C GLY A 11 8.08 -13.60 -1.20
N LEU A 12 7.56 -14.82 -1.01
CA LEU A 12 6.13 -15.11 -0.95
C LEU A 12 5.43 -14.44 0.24
N THR A 13 6.12 -14.33 1.37
CA THR A 13 5.57 -13.62 2.54
C THR A 13 5.48 -12.12 2.26
N TYR A 14 6.48 -11.54 1.57
CA TYR A 14 6.46 -10.12 1.19
C TYR A 14 5.43 -9.80 0.11
N SER A 15 5.27 -10.66 -0.89
CA SER A 15 4.19 -10.51 -1.87
C SER A 15 2.83 -10.69 -1.19
N GLY A 16 2.69 -11.65 -0.27
CA GLY A 16 1.47 -11.84 0.51
C GLY A 16 1.09 -10.60 1.31
N ILE A 17 2.04 -9.97 2.00
CA ILE A 17 1.82 -8.72 2.75
C ILE A 17 1.42 -7.58 1.80
N PHE A 18 2.09 -7.49 0.65
CA PHE A 18 1.74 -6.52 -0.39
C PHE A 18 0.29 -6.75 -0.86
N PHE A 19 -0.05 -7.92 -1.39
CA PHE A 19 -1.40 -8.18 -1.88
C PHE A 19 -2.47 -8.08 -0.79
N LEU A 20 -2.18 -8.45 0.46
CA LEU A 20 -3.12 -8.29 1.58
C LEU A 20 -3.49 -6.83 1.85
N SER A 21 -2.54 -5.90 1.78
CA SER A 21 -2.87 -4.48 1.99
C SER A 21 -3.81 -3.98 0.89
N TRP A 22 -3.55 -4.38 -0.36
CA TRP A 22 -4.37 -4.02 -1.51
C TRP A 22 -5.75 -4.70 -1.51
N VAL A 23 -5.87 -5.92 -0.96
CA VAL A 23 -7.16 -6.62 -0.83
C VAL A 23 -8.06 -5.98 0.23
N VAL A 24 -7.48 -5.56 1.37
CA VAL A 24 -8.24 -4.81 2.39
C VAL A 24 -8.77 -3.50 1.80
N ASP A 25 -7.93 -2.85 0.99
CA ASP A 25 -8.24 -1.61 0.28
C ASP A 25 -9.30 -1.78 -0.83
N LEU A 26 -9.31 -2.90 -1.56
CA LEU A 26 -10.38 -3.23 -2.50
C LEU A 26 -11.70 -3.56 -1.77
N ALA A 27 -11.62 -4.27 -0.64
CA ALA A 27 -12.80 -4.62 0.15
C ALA A 27 -13.47 -3.37 0.75
N THR A 28 -12.69 -2.38 1.20
CA THR A 28 -13.23 -1.10 1.69
C THR A 28 -13.90 -0.30 0.58
N ILE A 29 -13.34 -0.26 -0.64
CA ILE A 29 -13.99 0.37 -1.80
C ILE A 29 -15.34 -0.28 -2.10
N ILE A 30 -15.40 -1.62 -2.14
CA ILE A 30 -16.64 -2.34 -2.44
C ILE A 30 -17.69 -2.05 -1.37
N LEU A 31 -17.33 -2.15 -0.09
CA LEU A 31 -18.22 -1.87 1.03
C LEU A 31 -18.73 -0.42 1.01
N PHE A 32 -17.85 0.56 0.78
CA PHE A 32 -18.24 1.97 0.78
C PHE A 32 -19.01 2.39 -0.47
N ASN A 33 -18.69 1.88 -1.67
CA ASN A 33 -19.48 2.18 -2.88
C ASN A 33 -20.90 1.60 -2.79
N ILE A 34 -21.06 0.42 -2.19
CA ILE A 34 -22.39 -0.18 -1.96
C ILE A 34 -23.19 0.65 -0.95
N GLN A 35 -22.53 1.21 0.07
CA GLN A 35 -23.20 1.88 1.19
C GLN A 35 -23.43 3.39 0.97
N ALA A 36 -22.59 4.07 0.18
CA ALA A 36 -22.62 5.53 0.02
C ALA A 36 -23.37 6.03 -1.23
N ASN A 37 -23.88 5.15 -2.10
CA ASN A 37 -24.60 5.52 -3.33
C ASN A 37 -23.86 6.56 -4.21
N GLY A 38 -22.52 6.55 -4.17
CA GLY A 38 -21.69 7.54 -4.84
C GLY A 38 -20.23 7.47 -4.41
N PHE A 39 -19.35 8.03 -5.24
CA PHE A 39 -17.91 8.01 -5.05
C PHE A 39 -17.51 8.95 -3.90
N ASN A 40 -17.05 8.38 -2.78
CA ASN A 40 -16.61 9.17 -1.62
C ASN A 40 -15.12 9.51 -1.72
N LEU A 41 -14.83 10.81 -1.80
CA LEU A 41 -13.47 11.36 -1.90
C LEU A 41 -12.58 10.98 -0.70
N GLY A 42 -13.16 10.86 0.49
CA GLY A 42 -12.44 10.39 1.69
C GLY A 42 -11.99 8.93 1.60
N VAL A 43 -12.79 8.08 0.94
CA VAL A 43 -12.45 6.66 0.70
C VAL A 43 -11.34 6.55 -0.34
N LEU A 44 -11.39 7.37 -1.40
CA LEU A 44 -10.31 7.45 -2.38
C LEU A 44 -8.98 7.88 -1.73
N LEU A 45 -9.02 8.93 -0.89
CA LEU A 45 -7.81 9.41 -0.19
C LEU A 45 -7.26 8.37 0.78
N TYR A 46 -8.13 7.69 1.53
CA TYR A 46 -7.73 6.59 2.40
C TYR A 46 -7.07 5.46 1.59
N TRP A 47 -7.67 5.06 0.47
CA TRP A 47 -7.14 4.01 -0.41
C TRP A 47 -5.75 4.33 -0.95
N LEU A 48 -5.48 5.59 -1.29
CA LEU A 48 -4.18 6.01 -1.82
C LEU A 48 -3.12 6.11 -0.73
N PHE A 49 -3.54 6.47 0.49
CA PHE A 49 -2.63 6.68 1.62
C PHE A 49 -2.40 5.41 2.46
N SER A 50 -3.33 4.46 2.43
CA SER A 50 -3.26 3.19 3.14
C SER A 50 -1.98 2.40 2.81
N PRO A 51 -1.61 2.19 1.52
CA PRO A 51 -0.41 1.44 1.16
C PRO A 51 0.87 2.06 1.71
N THR A 52 0.95 3.39 1.81
CA THR A 52 2.12 4.09 2.37
C THR A 52 2.19 3.91 3.89
N LEU A 53 1.05 3.98 4.58
CA LEU A 53 0.94 3.71 6.01
C LEU A 53 1.36 2.28 6.35
N TYR A 54 0.79 1.28 5.69
CA TYR A 54 1.16 -0.11 5.94
C TYR A 54 2.64 -0.35 5.66
N SER A 55 3.14 0.19 4.54
CA SER A 55 4.55 0.08 4.18
C SER A 55 5.47 0.72 5.22
N SER A 56 5.11 1.87 5.77
CA SER A 56 5.89 2.53 6.82
C SER A 56 6.00 1.69 8.10
N ILE A 57 4.91 1.01 8.50
CA ILE A 57 4.88 0.12 9.66
C ILE A 57 5.80 -1.09 9.41
N PHE A 58 5.75 -1.68 8.22
CA PHE A 58 6.62 -2.79 7.84
C PHE A 58 8.09 -2.39 7.74
N ILE A 59 8.39 -1.19 7.22
CA ILE A 59 9.75 -0.64 7.20
C ILE A 59 10.28 -0.54 8.63
N ALA A 60 9.54 0.10 9.54
CA ALA A 60 9.93 0.25 10.93
C ALA A 60 10.16 -1.12 11.62
N TYR A 61 9.27 -2.08 11.35
CA TYR A 61 9.37 -3.43 11.88
C TYR A 61 10.64 -4.16 11.40
N PHE A 62 10.92 -4.16 10.10
CA PHE A 62 12.08 -4.86 9.54
C PHE A 62 13.40 -4.16 9.86
N VAL A 63 13.44 -2.83 9.95
CA VAL A 63 14.60 -2.07 10.43
C VAL A 63 14.94 -2.47 11.87
N LYS A 64 13.94 -2.50 12.76
CA LYS A 64 14.12 -2.91 14.17
C LYS A 64 14.67 -4.34 14.29
N ARG A 65 14.28 -5.23 13.38
CA ARG A 65 14.73 -6.63 13.33
C ARG A 65 16.04 -6.83 12.54
N LYS A 66 16.65 -5.77 12.00
CA LYS A 66 17.85 -5.82 11.14
C LYS A 66 17.65 -6.70 9.89
N HIS A 67 16.42 -6.81 9.39
CA HIS A 67 16.06 -7.57 8.20
C HIS A 67 16.08 -6.69 6.95
N TYR A 68 17.28 -6.24 6.54
CA TYR A 68 17.41 -5.25 5.47
C TYR A 68 16.96 -5.75 4.09
N PHE A 69 17.17 -7.02 3.77
CA PHE A 69 16.74 -7.59 2.48
C PHE A 69 15.21 -7.58 2.31
N SER A 70 14.49 -7.61 3.44
CA SER A 70 13.03 -7.60 3.52
C SER A 70 12.42 -6.21 3.30
N LEU A 71 13.25 -5.16 3.32
CA LEU A 71 12.79 -3.78 3.16
C LEU A 71 12.49 -3.40 1.72
N ILE A 72 12.98 -4.16 0.75
CA ILE A 72 12.82 -3.85 -0.68
C ILE A 72 11.33 -3.68 -1.04
N VAL A 73 10.50 -4.64 -0.63
CA VAL A 73 9.06 -4.64 -0.97
C VAL A 73 8.30 -3.51 -0.26
N PRO A 74 8.42 -3.31 1.07
CA PRO A 74 7.83 -2.17 1.75
C PRO A 74 8.30 -0.81 1.21
N ILE A 75 9.58 -0.66 0.88
CA ILE A 75 10.10 0.61 0.33
C ILE A 75 9.49 0.88 -1.05
N LEU A 76 9.44 -0.13 -1.93
CA LEU A 76 8.80 0.03 -3.24
C LEU A 76 7.31 0.37 -3.11
N ASN A 77 6.60 -0.28 -2.20
CA ASN A 77 5.17 -0.01 -1.98
C ASN A 77 4.94 1.38 -1.35
N PHE A 78 5.82 1.83 -0.47
CA PHE A 78 5.81 3.19 0.06
C PHE A 78 6.02 4.24 -1.04
N LEU A 79 7.02 4.04 -1.91
CA LEU A 79 7.29 4.95 -3.01
C LEU A 79 6.13 5.00 -4.00
N LEU A 80 5.58 3.85 -4.39
CA LEU A 80 4.43 3.78 -5.29
C LEU A 80 3.22 4.48 -4.69
N GLY A 81 2.89 4.24 -3.42
CA GLY A 81 1.77 4.90 -2.76
C GLY A 81 1.94 6.42 -2.71
N ILE A 82 3.14 6.94 -2.45
CA ILE A 82 3.42 8.39 -2.49
C ILE A 82 3.22 8.95 -3.90
N VAL A 83 3.77 8.28 -4.92
CA VAL A 83 3.65 8.72 -6.32
C VAL A 83 2.18 8.78 -6.75
N PHE A 84 1.39 7.75 -6.44
CA PHE A 84 -0.04 7.74 -6.74
C PHE A 84 -0.80 8.82 -5.97
N PHE A 85 -0.47 9.03 -4.70
CA PHE A 85 -1.07 10.09 -3.88
C PHE A 85 -0.80 11.48 -4.46
N ILE A 86 0.45 11.79 -4.81
CA ILE A 86 0.83 13.08 -5.42
C ILE A 86 0.13 13.27 -6.77
N PHE A 87 0.12 12.24 -7.62
CA PHE A 87 -0.53 12.31 -8.93
C PHE A 87 -2.01 12.68 -8.82
N ILE A 88 -2.74 12.05 -7.91
CA ILE A 88 -4.16 12.34 -7.71
C ILE A 88 -4.39 13.68 -7.02
N ALA A 89 -3.54 14.07 -6.07
CA ALA A 89 -3.62 15.41 -5.47
C ALA A 89 -3.49 16.51 -6.53
N ILE A 90 -2.58 16.36 -7.50
CA ILE A 90 -2.44 17.29 -8.64
C ILE A 90 -3.71 17.34 -9.48
N ILE A 91 -4.29 16.17 -9.82
CA ILE A 91 -5.54 16.10 -10.59
C ILE A 91 -6.68 16.79 -9.85
N LEU A 92 -6.82 16.56 -8.53
CA LEU A 92 -7.87 17.17 -7.72
C LEU A 92 -7.73 18.69 -7.62
N ILE A 93 -6.50 19.19 -7.44
CA ILE A 93 -6.22 20.64 -7.44
C ILE A 93 -6.60 21.24 -8.81
N GLY A 94 -6.18 20.59 -9.91
CA GLY A 94 -6.51 21.03 -11.26
C GLY A 94 -8.03 21.06 -11.52
N ALA A 95 -8.75 20.02 -11.09
CA ALA A 95 -10.20 19.94 -11.21
C ALA A 95 -10.95 20.98 -10.37
N SER A 96 -10.40 21.40 -9.23
CA SER A 96 -11.01 22.45 -8.39
C SER A 96 -10.78 23.88 -8.89
N SER A 97 -9.91 24.06 -9.88
CA SER A 97 -9.53 25.36 -10.45
C SER A 97 -10.21 25.69 -11.79
N MET A 98 -11.10 24.80 -12.28
CA MET A 98 -12.00 25.01 -13.42
C MET A 98 -13.43 25.25 -12.93
#